data_AF-A0A1V4T056-F1
#
_entry.id   AF-A0A1V4T056-F1
#
_cell.length_a   1.000
_cell.length_b   1.000
_cell.length_c   1.000
_cell.angle_alpha   90.00
_cell.angle_beta   90.00
_cell.angle_gamma   90.00
#
_symmetry.space_group_name_H-M   'P 1'
#
loop_
_entity.id
_entity.type
_entity.pdbx_description
1 polymer ?
#
loop_
_entity_poly.entity_id
_entity_poly.type
_entity_poly.pdbx_seq_one_letter_code
_entity_poly.pdbx_strand_id
1 'polypeptide(L)'
;IGGVLVGGALGAINGCLVNWTGLHPFIITLGTNAIFRGITLVISDANSVYGFSFDFVNFFAASVIGIPVPVIFSLIVALILWFLTTRMRLGRNIYALGGIKNSAFYSGIDVKFHILVVFIISGVCAGLAGVVSTARLGAAEPLAGMGFETYAIASAI
;
A
#
# COMPACT_ATOMS: atom_id res chain seq x y z
N ILE A 1 0.47 -12.20 -7.57
CA ILE A 1 1.02 -12.59 -6.25
C ILE A 1 2.37 -11.92 -5.98
N GLY A 2 3.35 -12.00 -6.88
CA GLY A 2 4.66 -11.34 -6.71
C GLY A 2 4.59 -9.86 -6.31
N GLY A 3 3.75 -9.05 -6.98
CA GLY A 3 3.59 -7.63 -6.64
C GLY A 3 3.04 -7.36 -5.22
N VAL A 4 2.20 -8.26 -4.68
CA VAL A 4 1.64 -8.12 -3.33
C VAL A 4 2.68 -8.47 -2.26
N LEU A 5 3.49 -9.50 -2.51
CA LEU A 5 4.59 -9.88 -1.62
C LEU A 5 5.67 -8.79 -1.58
N VAL A 6 6.03 -8.23 -2.74
CA VAL A 6 6.97 -7.11 -2.82
C VAL A 6 6.39 -5.89 -2.10
N GLY A 7 5.12 -5.52 -2.34
CA GLY A 7 4.47 -4.44 -1.63
C GLY A 7 4.47 -4.62 -0.11
N GLY A 8 4.15 -5.83 0.38
CA GLY A 8 4.22 -6.16 1.80
C GLY A 8 5.64 -6.07 2.38
N ALA A 9 6.66 -6.52 1.64
CA ALA A 9 8.06 -6.43 2.05
C ALA A 9 8.54 -4.97 2.10
N LEU A 10 8.20 -4.16 1.10
CA LEU A 10 8.50 -2.71 1.09
C LEU A 10 7.76 -1.98 2.22
N GLY A 11 6.53 -2.39 2.53
CA GLY A 11 5.79 -1.94 3.71
C GLY A 11 6.53 -2.28 5.00
N ALA A 12 6.98 -3.53 5.16
CA ALA A 12 7.76 -3.96 6.32
C ALA A 12 9.06 -3.15 6.48
N ILE A 13 9.77 -2.87 5.39
CA ILE A 13 10.99 -2.05 5.39
C ILE A 13 10.70 -0.65 5.92
N ASN A 14 9.63 0.00 5.43
CA ASN A 14 9.21 1.30 5.93
C ASN A 14 8.85 1.26 7.42
N GLY A 15 8.08 0.25 7.85
CA GLY A 15 7.72 0.08 9.26
C GLY A 15 8.93 -0.15 10.18
N CYS A 16 9.90 -0.96 9.73
CA CYS A 16 11.15 -1.18 10.45
C CYS A 16 11.99 0.10 10.53
N LEU A 17 12.14 0.83 9.42
CA LEU A 17 12.90 2.09 9.39
C LEU A 17 12.30 3.12 10.35
N VAL A 18 10.97 3.27 10.37
CA VAL A 18 10.27 4.17 11.30
C VAL A 18 10.51 3.77 12.74
N ASN A 19 10.42 2.48 13.04
CA ASN A 19 10.59 1.97 14.39
C ASN A 19 12.03 2.10 14.90
N TRP A 20 13.02 2.01 14.00
CA TRP A 20 14.43 2.01 14.37
C TRP A 20 15.05 3.40 14.41
N THR A 21 14.71 4.26 13.45
CA THR A 21 15.24 5.63 13.39
C THR A 21 14.48 6.60 14.30
N GLY A 22 13.23 6.29 14.67
CA GLY A 22 12.38 7.19 15.46
C GLY A 22 11.99 8.48 14.71
N LEU A 23 12.33 8.60 13.43
CA LEU A 23 12.00 9.75 12.61
C LEU A 23 10.51 9.80 12.28
N HIS A 24 10.02 10.97 11.92
CA HIS A 24 8.62 11.15 11.56
C HIS A 24 8.28 10.26 10.34
N PRO A 25 7.18 9.47 10.37
CA PRO A 25 6.84 8.51 9.32
C PRO A 25 6.84 9.10 7.90
N PHE A 26 6.38 10.35 7.77
CA PHE A 26 6.31 11.08 6.50
C PHE A 26 7.67 11.23 5.80
N ILE A 27 8.74 11.50 6.56
CA ILE A 27 10.08 11.73 5.99
C ILE A 27 10.61 10.41 5.40
N ILE A 28 10.39 9.31 6.12
CA ILE A 28 10.85 7.99 5.70
C ILE A 28 10.09 7.54 4.45
N THR A 29 8.77 7.68 4.42
CA THR A 29 7.94 7.27 3.28
C THR A 29 8.21 8.10 2.03
N LEU A 30 8.47 9.41 2.17
CA LEU A 30 8.88 10.23 1.02
C LEU A 30 10.27 9.84 0.50
N GLY A 31 11.22 9.58 1.41
CA GLY A 31 12.56 9.13 1.04
C GLY A 31 12.54 7.77 0.32
N THR A 32 11.81 6.79 0.86
CA THR A 32 11.71 5.46 0.24
C THR A 32 10.95 5.51 -1.08
N ASN A 33 9.92 6.35 -1.22
CA ASN A 33 9.26 6.58 -2.50
C ASN A 33 10.25 7.07 -3.58
N ALA A 34 11.08 8.07 -3.27
CA ALA A 34 12.10 8.57 -4.20
C ALA A 34 13.11 7.48 -4.60
N ILE A 35 13.54 6.65 -3.64
CA ILE A 35 14.46 5.53 -3.88
C ILE A 35 13.80 4.48 -4.77
N PHE A 36 12.60 4.03 -4.43
CA PHE A 36 11.88 3.02 -5.22
C PHE A 36 11.60 3.51 -6.64
N ARG A 37 11.25 4.79 -6.79
CA ARG A 37 11.03 5.40 -8.11
C ARG A 37 12.32 5.49 -8.92
N GLY A 38 13.45 5.81 -8.28
CA GLY A 38 14.76 5.76 -8.93
C GLY A 38 15.10 4.36 -9.43
N ILE A 39 14.86 3.34 -8.59
CA ILE A 39 15.11 1.94 -8.95
C ILE A 39 14.21 1.50 -10.12
N THR A 40 12.92 1.84 -10.11
CA THR A 40 12.02 1.48 -11.22
C THR A 40 12.41 2.17 -12.52
N LEU A 41 12.82 3.44 -12.48
CA LEU A 41 13.29 4.16 -13.66
C LEU A 41 14.56 3.55 -14.27
N VAL A 42 15.51 3.12 -13.42
CA VAL A 42 16.75 2.47 -13.87
C VAL A 42 16.47 1.09 -14.48
N ILE A 43 15.55 0.31 -13.89
CA ILE A 43 15.21 -1.03 -14.40
C ILE A 43 14.41 -0.95 -15.70
N SER A 44 13.56 0.06 -15.85
CA SER A 44 12.69 0.23 -17.02
C SER A 44 13.33 1.01 -18.16
N ASP A 45 14.56 1.51 -18.03
CA ASP A 45 15.19 2.44 -18.99
C ASP A 45 14.26 3.62 -19.37
N ALA A 46 13.47 4.09 -18.41
CA ALA A 46 12.40 5.08 -18.58
C ALA A 46 11.30 4.73 -19.61
N ASN A 47 11.20 3.47 -20.05
CA ASN A 47 10.20 3.00 -21.00
C ASN A 47 9.13 2.14 -20.31
N SER A 48 7.91 2.19 -20.85
CA SER A 48 6.82 1.32 -20.41
C SER A 48 7.10 -0.12 -20.87
N VAL A 49 7.05 -1.06 -19.93
CA VAL A 49 7.27 -2.48 -20.22
C VAL A 49 5.93 -3.11 -20.61
N TYR A 50 5.88 -3.68 -21.81
CA TYR A 50 4.73 -4.39 -22.37
C TYR A 50 5.03 -5.90 -22.47
N GLY A 51 4.01 -6.74 -22.65
CA GLY A 51 4.18 -8.19 -22.79
C GLY A 51 3.53 -9.02 -21.68
N PHE A 52 2.53 -8.47 -20.98
CA PHE A 52 1.71 -9.25 -20.05
C PHE A 52 0.83 -10.25 -20.80
N SER A 53 0.68 -11.45 -20.26
CA SER A 53 -0.15 -12.51 -20.85
C SER A 53 -1.57 -12.00 -21.11
N PHE A 54 -2.11 -12.30 -22.29
CA PHE A 54 -3.45 -11.85 -22.72
C PHE A 54 -4.54 -12.26 -21.71
N ASP A 55 -4.43 -13.45 -21.11
CA ASP A 55 -5.37 -13.91 -20.07
C ASP A 55 -5.38 -13.03 -18.81
N PHE A 56 -4.23 -12.48 -18.42
CA PHE A 56 -4.10 -11.61 -17.25
C PHE A 56 -4.74 -10.25 -17.50
N VAL A 57 -4.52 -9.67 -18.68
CA VAL A 57 -5.14 -8.39 -19.07
C VAL A 57 -6.64 -8.56 -19.26
N ASN A 58 -7.08 -9.64 -19.91
CA ASN A 58 -8.49 -9.87 -20.20
C ASN A 58 -9.30 -10.15 -18.93
N PHE A 59 -8.71 -10.81 -17.93
CA PHE A 59 -9.38 -11.03 -16.63
C PHE A 59 -9.66 -9.72 -15.86
N PHE A 60 -8.75 -8.75 -15.91
CA PHE A 60 -8.92 -7.45 -15.25
C PHE A 60 -9.65 -6.41 -16.11
N ALA A 61 -9.61 -6.54 -17.43
CA ALA A 61 -10.39 -5.74 -18.38
C ALA A 61 -11.85 -6.23 -18.50
N ALA A 62 -12.12 -7.49 -18.16
CA ALA A 62 -13.47 -8.04 -18.11
C ALA A 62 -14.34 -7.22 -17.14
N SER A 63 -15.59 -7.01 -17.54
CA SER A 63 -16.61 -6.38 -16.70
C SER A 63 -17.66 -7.42 -16.37
N VAL A 64 -17.87 -7.67 -15.09
CA VAL A 64 -18.94 -8.54 -14.61
C VAL A 64 -20.15 -7.64 -14.36
N ILE A 65 -21.21 -7.81 -15.14
CA ILE A 65 -22.49 -7.08 -14.97
C ILE A 65 -22.29 -5.55 -15.08
N GLY A 66 -21.46 -5.10 -16.05
CA GLY A 66 -21.21 -3.67 -16.30
C GLY A 66 -20.30 -2.97 -15.27
N ILE A 67 -19.82 -3.68 -14.23
CA ILE A 67 -18.88 -3.16 -13.24
C ILE A 67 -17.48 -3.70 -13.54
N PRO A 68 -16.46 -2.82 -13.67
CA PRO A 68 -15.08 -3.25 -13.85
C PRO A 68 -14.60 -4.07 -12.66
N VAL A 69 -13.96 -5.22 -12.92
CA VAL A 69 -13.36 -6.10 -11.89
C VAL A 69 -12.45 -5.36 -10.88
N PRO A 70 -11.67 -4.32 -11.27
CA PRO A 70 -10.92 -3.48 -10.33
C PRO A 70 -11.75 -2.86 -9.19
N VAL A 71 -13.00 -2.48 -9.46
CA VAL A 71 -13.90 -1.86 -8.46
C VAL A 71 -14.40 -2.90 -7.47
N ILE A 72 -14.67 -4.12 -7.93
CA ILE A 72 -15.08 -5.23 -7.06
C ILE A 72 -13.92 -5.61 -6.13
N PHE A 73 -12.69 -5.64 -6.66
CA PHE A 73 -11.48 -5.88 -5.86
C PHE A 73 -11.25 -4.81 -4.79
N SER A 74 -11.37 -3.52 -5.14
CA SER A 74 -11.20 -2.45 -4.16
C SER A 74 -12.28 -2.49 -3.07
N LEU A 75 -13.52 -2.83 -3.42
CA LEU A 75 -14.63 -2.97 -2.47
C LEU A 75 -14.39 -4.13 -1.51
N ILE A 76 -13.92 -5.29 -1.99
CA ILE A 76 -13.56 -6.44 -1.15
C ILE A 76 -12.43 -6.07 -0.18
N VAL A 77 -11.38 -5.42 -0.65
CA VAL A 77 -10.26 -4.98 0.19
C VAL A 77 -10.73 -3.97 1.24
N ALA A 78 -11.58 -3.01 0.85
CA ALA A 78 -12.15 -2.04 1.79
C ALA A 78 -12.99 -2.72 2.89
N LEU A 79 -13.79 -3.74 2.54
CA LEU A 79 -14.60 -4.50 3.48
C LEU A 79 -13.73 -5.29 4.47
N ILE A 80 -12.64 -5.90 3.98
CA ILE A 80 -11.66 -6.60 4.81
C ILE A 80 -10.98 -5.63 5.79
N LEU A 81 -10.51 -4.47 5.31
CA LEU A 81 -9.88 -3.45 6.14
C LEU A 81 -10.85 -2.85 7.16
N TRP A 82 -12.10 -2.61 6.77
CA TRP A 82 -13.13 -2.14 7.68
C TRP A 82 -13.41 -3.14 8.81
N PHE A 83 -13.52 -4.42 8.48
CA PHE A 83 -13.70 -5.48 9.46
C PHE A 83 -12.48 -5.62 10.39
N LEU A 84 -11.27 -5.58 9.83
CA LEU A 84 -10.03 -5.62 10.57
C LEU A 84 -9.95 -4.47 11.59
N THR A 85 -10.32 -3.27 11.15
CA THR A 85 -10.20 -2.07 11.99
C THR A 85 -11.31 -1.99 13.03
N THR A 86 -12.53 -2.39 12.70
CA THR A 86 -13.70 -2.28 13.60
C THR A 86 -13.79 -3.43 14.62
N ARG A 87 -13.44 -4.65 14.22
CA ARG A 87 -13.71 -5.85 15.03
C ARG A 87 -12.46 -6.43 15.71
N MET A 88 -11.25 -6.21 15.18
CA MET A 88 -10.04 -6.76 15.79
C MET A 88 -9.46 -5.88 16.91
N ARG A 89 -8.78 -6.53 17.85
CA ARG A 89 -7.99 -5.86 18.92
C ARG A 89 -6.90 -4.96 18.32
N LEU A 90 -6.30 -5.38 17.20
CA LEU A 90 -5.32 -4.58 16.45
C LEU A 90 -5.88 -3.22 16.03
N GLY A 91 -7.07 -3.17 15.46
CA GLY A 91 -7.71 -1.92 15.03
C GLY A 91 -7.97 -0.94 16.18
N ARG A 92 -8.48 -1.45 17.30
CA ARG A 92 -8.69 -0.63 18.52
C ARG A 92 -7.38 -0.07 19.07
N ASN A 93 -6.32 -0.88 19.09
CA ASN A 93 -5.00 -0.44 19.56
C ASN A 93 -4.39 0.61 18.62
N ILE A 94 -4.58 0.47 17.30
CA ILE A 94 -4.13 1.46 16.30
C ILE A 94 -4.88 2.79 16.49
N TYR A 95 -6.19 2.76 16.71
CA TYR A 95 -6.97 3.98 16.99
C TYR A 95 -6.53 4.67 18.29
N ALA A 96 -6.25 3.90 19.35
CA ALA A 96 -5.72 4.45 20.60
C ALA A 96 -4.34 5.11 20.41
N LEU A 97 -3.53 4.59 19.48
CA LEU A 97 -2.20 5.11 19.15
C LEU A 97 -2.24 6.44 18.40
N GLY A 98 -3.31 6.67 17.61
CA GLY A 98 -3.50 7.89 16.83
C GLY A 98 -3.74 9.15 17.66
N GLY A 99 -4.17 9.00 18.92
CA GLY A 99 -4.34 10.12 19.87
C GLY A 99 -3.00 10.60 20.44
N ILE A 100 -2.45 9.86 21.41
CA ILE A 100 -1.17 10.19 22.06
C ILE A 100 -0.34 8.91 22.20
N LYS A 101 0.78 8.85 21.46
CA LYS A 101 1.72 7.71 21.50
C LYS A 101 2.21 7.38 22.91
N ASN A 102 2.49 8.42 23.72
CA ASN A 102 2.96 8.24 25.09
C ASN A 102 1.90 7.55 25.96
N SER A 103 0.62 7.91 25.83
CA SER A 103 -0.48 7.29 26.59
C SER A 103 -0.74 5.84 26.19
N ALA A 104 -0.53 5.50 24.92
CA ALA A 104 -0.62 4.12 24.44
C ALA A 104 0.51 3.25 25.04
N PHE A 105 1.73 3.78 25.15
CA PHE A 105 2.85 3.09 25.78
C PHE A 105 2.62 2.83 27.28
N TYR A 106 2.12 3.82 28.03
CA TYR A 106 1.77 3.63 29.44
C TYR A 106 0.60 2.65 29.66
N SER A 107 -0.24 2.43 28.64
CA SER A 107 -1.31 1.43 28.66
C SER A 107 -0.85 0.01 28.31
N GLY A 108 0.46 -0.22 28.15
CA GLY A 108 1.02 -1.54 27.84
C GLY A 108 0.84 -1.98 26.38
N ILE A 109 0.55 -1.04 25.46
CA ILE A 109 0.43 -1.34 24.03
C ILE A 109 1.82 -1.31 23.40
N ASP A 110 2.23 -2.40 22.73
CA ASP A 110 3.46 -2.44 21.94
C ASP A 110 3.37 -1.54 20.71
N VAL A 111 3.72 -0.27 20.88
CA VAL A 111 3.68 0.77 19.85
C VAL A 111 4.46 0.34 18.60
N LYS A 112 5.63 -0.28 18.82
CA LYS A 112 6.55 -0.74 17.78
C LYS A 112 5.91 -1.78 16.86
N PHE A 113 5.23 -2.76 17.45
CA PHE A 113 4.56 -3.84 16.71
C PHE A 113 3.38 -3.32 15.90
N HIS A 114 2.56 -2.44 16.48
CA HIS A 114 1.39 -1.88 15.80
C HIS A 114 1.79 -0.98 14.63
N ILE A 115 2.85 -0.18 14.76
CA ILE A 115 3.40 0.62 13.65
C ILE A 115 3.83 -0.30 12.50
N LEU A 116 4.59 -1.36 12.79
CA LEU A 116 5.05 -2.32 11.78
C LEU A 116 3.86 -2.95 11.02
N VAL A 117 2.84 -3.42 11.74
CA VAL A 117 1.65 -4.06 11.14
C VAL A 117 0.90 -3.10 10.23
N VAL A 118 0.71 -1.84 10.64
CA VAL A 118 0.04 -0.83 9.80
C VAL A 118 0.80 -0.59 8.50
N PHE A 119 2.13 -0.51 8.57
CA PHE A 119 2.98 -0.34 7.39
C PHE A 119 2.96 -1.54 6.45
N ILE A 120 2.93 -2.76 6.98
CA ILE A 120 2.78 -3.98 6.18
C ILE A 120 1.43 -4.01 5.47
N ILE A 121 0.33 -3.70 6.18
CA ILE A 121 -1.01 -3.66 5.59
C ILE A 121 -1.07 -2.61 4.47
N SER A 122 -0.51 -1.43 4.71
CA SER A 122 -0.42 -0.37 3.70
C SER A 122 0.38 -0.82 2.47
N GLY A 123 1.53 -1.47 2.67
CA GLY A 123 2.36 -2.01 1.59
C GLY A 123 1.66 -3.11 0.78
N VAL A 124 0.92 -4.00 1.43
CA VAL A 124 0.10 -5.03 0.77
C VAL A 124 -0.98 -4.38 -0.10
N CYS A 125 -1.65 -3.34 0.41
CA CYS A 125 -2.66 -2.59 -0.34
C CYS A 125 -2.05 -1.86 -1.55
N ALA A 126 -0.88 -1.24 -1.37
CA ALA A 126 -0.15 -0.58 -2.45
C ALA A 126 0.28 -1.58 -3.53
N GLY A 127 0.78 -2.76 -3.13
CA GLY A 127 1.12 -3.85 -4.06
C GLY A 127 -0.09 -4.38 -4.83
N LEU A 128 -1.23 -4.55 -4.17
CA LEU A 128 -2.51 -4.89 -4.81
C LEU A 128 -2.93 -3.82 -5.83
N ALA A 129 -2.90 -2.55 -5.45
CA ALA A 129 -3.25 -1.44 -6.32
C ALA A 129 -2.33 -1.35 -7.55
N GLY A 130 -1.02 -1.56 -7.37
CA GLY A 130 -0.06 -1.62 -8.46
C GLY A 130 -0.35 -2.76 -9.45
N VAL A 131 -0.63 -3.96 -8.95
CA VAL A 131 -1.01 -5.11 -9.79
C VAL A 131 -2.27 -4.82 -10.59
N VAL A 132 -3.30 -4.25 -9.95
CA VAL A 132 -4.56 -3.90 -10.64
C VAL A 132 -4.35 -2.80 -11.68
N SER A 133 -3.52 -1.79 -11.37
CA SER A 133 -3.22 -0.68 -12.30
C SER A 133 -2.48 -1.17 -13.54
N THR A 134 -1.44 -2.00 -13.36
CA THR A 134 -0.69 -2.60 -14.48
C THR A 134 -1.57 -3.50 -15.33
N ALA A 135 -2.46 -4.29 -14.71
CA ALA A 135 -3.39 -5.15 -15.44
C ALA A 135 -4.40 -4.35 -16.28
N ARG A 136 -4.85 -3.20 -15.77
CA ARG A 136 -5.80 -2.32 -16.48
C ARG A 136 -5.15 -1.57 -17.65
N LEU A 137 -3.91 -1.14 -17.50
CA LEU A 137 -3.17 -0.42 -18.54
C LEU A 137 -2.55 -1.35 -19.59
N GLY A 138 -2.40 -2.65 -19.27
CA GLY A 138 -1.68 -3.61 -20.13
C GLY A 138 -0.18 -3.29 -20.28
N ALA A 139 0.31 -2.36 -19.46
CA ALA A 139 1.65 -1.81 -19.51
C ALA A 139 2.11 -1.48 -18.09
N ALA A 140 3.37 -1.78 -17.78
CA ALA A 140 4.00 -1.32 -16.55
C ALA A 140 4.77 -0.04 -16.86
N GLU A 141 4.16 1.09 -16.51
CA GLU A 141 4.75 2.41 -16.70
C GLU A 141 5.37 2.88 -15.37
N PRO A 142 6.68 3.19 -15.33
CA PRO A 142 7.38 3.55 -14.09
C PRO A 142 6.94 4.90 -13.50
N LEU A 143 6.26 5.73 -14.30
CA LEU A 143 5.68 7.02 -13.90
C LEU A 143 4.19 6.92 -13.50
N ALA A 144 3.56 5.75 -13.66
CA ALA A 144 2.17 5.57 -13.28
C ALA A 144 2.01 5.71 -11.76
N GLY A 145 1.15 6.63 -11.32
CA GLY A 145 0.86 6.89 -9.91
C GLY A 145 1.58 8.08 -9.28
N MET A 146 2.28 8.89 -10.06
CA MET A 146 2.78 10.21 -9.63
C MET A 146 1.64 11.04 -9.02
N GLY A 147 1.81 11.49 -7.76
CA GLY A 147 0.81 12.29 -7.06
C GLY A 147 -0.30 11.49 -6.36
N PHE A 148 -0.37 10.16 -6.53
CA PHE A 148 -1.32 9.33 -5.75
C PHE A 148 -1.06 9.40 -4.25
N GLU A 149 0.19 9.63 -3.83
CA GLU A 149 0.51 9.91 -2.43
C GLU A 149 -0.24 11.14 -1.89
N THR A 150 -0.28 12.24 -2.64
CA THR A 150 -0.97 13.47 -2.23
C THR A 150 -2.48 13.32 -2.25
N TYR A 151 -3.04 12.58 -3.21
CA TYR A 151 -4.47 12.27 -3.23
C TYR A 151 -4.87 11.33 -2.08
N ALA A 152 -4.02 10.37 -1.72
CA ALA A 152 -4.25 9.49 -0.59
C ALA A 152 -4.27 10.26 0.74
N ILE A 153 -3.35 11.22 0.91
CA ILE A 153 -3.34 12.11 2.08
C ILE A 153 -4.61 12.99 2.09
N ALA A 154 -4.97 13.59 0.96
CA ALA A 154 -6.16 14.45 0.86
C ALA A 154 -7.49 13.70 1.08
N SER A 155 -7.55 12.40 0.77
CA SER A 155 -8.76 11.59 0.99
C SER A 155 -8.93 11.12 2.44
N ALA A 156 -7.85 11.15 3.23
CA ALA A 156 -7.84 10.68 4.61
C ALA A 156 -8.14 11.77 5.65
N ILE A 157 -8.16 13.04 5.23
CA ILE A 157 -8.38 14.24 6.06
C ILE A 157 -9.75 14.83 5.70
#